data_AF-A0A9D3Y9C5-F1
#
_entry.id   AF-A0A9D3Y9C5-F1
#
_cell.length_a   1.000
_cell.length_b   1.000
_cell.length_c   1.000
_cell.angle_alpha   90.00
_cell.angle_beta   90.00
_cell.angle_gamma   90.00
#
_symmetry.space_group_name_H-M   'P 1'
#
loop_
_entity.id
_entity.type
_entity.pdbx_description
1 polymer ?
#
loop_
_entity_poly.entity_id
_entity_poly.type
_entity_poly.pdbx_seq_one_letter_code
_entity_poly.pdbx_strand_id
1 'polypeptide(L)'
;MCTDWVSNYDNKSNYYCPTCAESLFDMKQAWKILDQEVANTPMPDEYKDYHVAILCRDCHQKNKVLFHVIGLKCPKCGSYNTCRSGERYETNNVTPQIQRQMSDVV
;
A
#
# COMPACT_ATOMS: atom_id res chain seq x y z
N MET A 1 -9.25 -7.76 -21.56
CA MET A 1 -8.92 -7.87 -20.11
C MET A 1 -7.42 -8.10 -20.01
N CYS A 2 -6.73 -7.82 -18.90
CA CYS A 2 -5.25 -7.87 -18.83
C CYS A 2 -4.64 -9.28 -19.15
N THR A 3 -5.46 -10.28 -19.50
CA THR A 3 -5.13 -11.64 -19.99
C THR A 3 -4.45 -11.68 -21.37
N ASP A 4 -4.73 -10.74 -22.27
CA ASP A 4 -4.23 -10.80 -23.66
C ASP A 4 -2.73 -10.45 -23.77
N TRP A 5 -2.16 -9.85 -22.72
CA TRP A 5 -0.74 -9.54 -22.61
C TRP A 5 0.11 -10.71 -22.13
N VAL A 6 -0.49 -11.70 -21.45
CA VAL A 6 0.26 -12.85 -20.92
C VAL A 6 0.85 -13.69 -22.07
N SER A 7 0.16 -13.76 -23.21
CA SER A 7 0.59 -14.54 -24.38
C SER A 7 1.73 -13.91 -25.19
N ASN A 8 1.99 -12.61 -25.04
CA ASN A 8 3.07 -11.87 -25.73
C ASN A 8 4.11 -11.30 -24.75
N TYR A 9 4.13 -11.78 -23.51
CA TYR A 9 4.98 -11.26 -22.45
C TYR A 9 6.44 -11.68 -22.66
N ASP A 10 7.19 -10.86 -23.36
CA ASP A 10 8.64 -10.96 -23.50
C ASP A 10 9.31 -10.61 -22.16
N ASN A 11 9.41 -11.61 -21.26
CA ASN A 11 10.34 -11.83 -20.14
C ASN A 11 10.97 -10.64 -19.37
N LYS A 12 10.37 -9.45 -19.37
CA LYS A 12 10.86 -8.29 -18.62
C LYS A 12 10.21 -8.25 -17.24
N SER A 13 10.74 -9.07 -16.33
CA SER A 13 10.87 -8.92 -14.85
C SER A 13 9.77 -8.26 -13.97
N ASN A 14 8.64 -7.80 -14.50
CA ASN A 14 7.58 -7.14 -13.73
C ASN A 14 6.47 -8.15 -13.41
N TYR A 15 5.96 -8.11 -12.18
CA TYR A 15 4.85 -8.96 -11.74
C TYR A 15 3.47 -8.31 -11.96
N TYR A 16 3.44 -7.11 -12.55
CA TYR A 16 2.24 -6.31 -12.77
C TYR A 16 2.09 -5.91 -14.25
N CYS A 17 0.86 -5.67 -14.67
CA CYS A 17 0.55 -5.24 -16.03
C CYS A 17 1.06 -3.82 -16.28
N PRO A 18 1.81 -3.53 -17.34
CA PRO A 18 2.30 -2.17 -17.61
C PRO A 18 1.18 -1.17 -17.97
N THR A 19 -0.01 -1.67 -18.33
CA THR A 19 -1.16 -0.83 -18.71
C THR A 19 -2.06 -0.55 -17.52
N CYS A 20 -2.47 -1.59 -16.78
CA CYS A 20 -3.45 -1.51 -15.69
C CYS A 20 -2.79 -1.51 -14.29
N ALA A 21 -1.53 -1.95 -14.19
CA ALA A 21 -0.78 -2.13 -12.95
C ALA A 21 -1.36 -3.14 -11.94
N GLU A 22 -2.39 -3.91 -12.35
CA GLU A 22 -2.84 -5.12 -11.66
C GLU A 22 -1.76 -6.20 -11.68
N SER A 23 -1.74 -7.03 -10.65
CA SER A 23 -0.87 -8.22 -10.58
C SER A 23 -1.21 -9.21 -11.71
N LEU A 24 -0.19 -9.72 -12.39
CA LEU A 24 -0.36 -10.68 -13.50
C LEU A 24 -0.51 -12.13 -13.05
N PHE A 25 -0.07 -12.45 -11.84
CA PHE A 25 -0.02 -13.80 -11.29
C PHE A 25 -0.62 -13.85 -9.87
N ASP A 26 -0.87 -15.06 -9.35
CA ASP A 26 -1.31 -15.22 -7.97
C ASP A 26 -0.17 -14.88 -7.00
N MET A 27 -0.25 -13.69 -6.38
CA MET A 27 0.75 -13.17 -5.45
C MET A 27 0.46 -13.53 -3.98
N LYS A 28 -0.53 -14.38 -3.67
CA LYS A 28 -0.91 -14.71 -2.28
C LYS A 28 0.27 -15.15 -1.42
N GLN A 29 1.20 -15.94 -1.96
CA GLN A 29 2.37 -16.39 -1.20
C GLN A 29 3.32 -15.23 -0.86
N ALA A 30 3.53 -14.30 -1.79
CA ALA A 30 4.30 -13.08 -1.53
C ALA A 30 3.62 -12.21 -0.46
N TRP A 31 2.29 -12.07 -0.52
CA TRP A 31 1.52 -11.33 0.49
C TRP A 31 1.60 -11.95 1.88
N LYS A 32 1.63 -13.28 1.98
CA LYS A 32 1.85 -13.97 3.27
C LYS A 32 3.24 -13.69 3.86
N ILE A 33 4.27 -13.55 3.02
CA ILE A 33 5.61 -13.18 3.49
C ILE A 33 5.58 -11.75 4.03
N LEU A 34 4.95 -10.81 3.31
CA LEU A 34 4.80 -9.43 3.80
C LEU A 34 4.00 -9.36 5.11
N ASP A 35 2.96 -10.19 5.27
CA ASP A 35 2.21 -10.28 6.53
C ASP A 35 3.11 -10.69 7.71
N GLN A 36 4.05 -11.63 7.49
CA GLN A 36 5.01 -12.06 8.49
C GLN A 36 6.01 -10.95 8.83
N GLU A 37 6.55 -10.27 7.80
CA GLU A 37 7.47 -9.15 8.00
C GLU A 37 6.82 -8.00 8.77
N VAL A 38 5.56 -7.66 8.46
CA VAL A 38 4.77 -6.67 9.21
C VAL A 38 4.61 -7.08 10.67
N ALA A 39 4.28 -8.34 10.94
CA ALA A 39 4.15 -8.83 12.31
C ALA A 39 5.48 -8.82 13.08
N ASN A 40 6.60 -9.08 12.40
CA ASN A 40 7.94 -9.08 12.99
C ASN A 40 8.52 -7.67 13.20
N THR A 41 7.96 -6.65 12.55
CA THR A 41 8.47 -5.26 12.57
C THR A 41 7.40 -4.27 13.02
N PRO A 42 6.92 -4.35 14.28
CA PRO A 42 5.88 -3.46 14.77
C PRO A 42 6.29 -1.98 14.64
N MET A 43 5.35 -1.15 14.20
CA MET A 43 5.58 0.29 14.07
C MET A 43 5.80 0.95 15.44
N PRO A 44 6.67 1.96 15.53
CA PRO A 44 6.82 2.78 16.74
C PRO A 44 5.51 3.41 17.19
N ASP A 45 5.36 3.68 18.48
CA ASP A 45 4.12 4.18 19.09
C ASP A 45 3.66 5.51 18.46
N GLU A 46 4.59 6.36 18.02
CA GLU A 46 4.29 7.65 17.38
C GLU A 46 3.54 7.48 16.04
N TYR A 47 3.65 6.31 15.41
CA TYR A 47 3.01 5.98 14.14
C TYR A 47 1.92 4.93 14.25
N LYS A 48 1.65 4.41 15.46
CA LYS A 48 0.70 3.31 15.69
C LYS A 48 -0.71 3.61 15.16
N ASP A 49 -1.14 4.87 15.25
CA ASP A 49 -2.45 5.33 14.77
C ASP A 49 -2.36 6.16 13.48
N TYR A 50 -1.21 6.17 12.83
CA TYR A 50 -1.02 6.92 11.60
C TYR A 50 -1.68 6.18 10.43
N HIS A 51 -2.66 6.82 9.80
CA HIS A 51 -3.43 6.25 8.71
C HIS A 51 -3.13 6.93 7.38
N VAL A 52 -3.16 6.14 6.30
CA VAL A 52 -2.96 6.63 4.93
C VAL A 52 -4.07 6.16 4.01
N ALA A 53 -4.38 6.98 3.02
CA ALA A 53 -5.25 6.63 1.91
C ALA A 53 -4.49 5.81 0.88
N ILE A 54 -5.09 4.70 0.47
CA ILE A 54 -4.55 3.84 -0.57
C ILE A 54 -5.58 3.59 -1.66
N LEU A 55 -5.11 3.38 -2.88
CA LEU A 55 -5.81 2.71 -3.96
C LEU A 55 -5.18 1.32 -4.15
N CYS A 56 -5.99 0.27 -4.05
CA CYS A 56 -5.54 -1.08 -4.38
C CYS A 56 -5.57 -1.28 -5.89
N ARG A 57 -4.45 -1.70 -6.49
CA ARG A 57 -4.38 -1.93 -7.92
C ARG A 57 -5.06 -3.23 -8.33
N ASP A 58 -5.17 -4.22 -7.46
CA ASP A 58 -5.77 -5.51 -7.83
C ASP A 58 -7.31 -5.52 -7.72
N CYS A 59 -7.89 -4.77 -6.77
CA CYS A 59 -9.35 -4.70 -6.62
C CYS A 59 -9.95 -3.32 -6.92
N HIS A 60 -9.12 -2.33 -7.27
CA HIS A 60 -9.49 -0.96 -7.59
C HIS A 60 -10.26 -0.20 -6.49
N GLN A 61 -10.24 -0.69 -5.26
CA GLN A 61 -10.91 -0.04 -4.13
C GLN A 61 -9.97 0.92 -3.41
N LYS A 62 -10.49 2.11 -3.10
CA LYS A 62 -9.87 3.03 -2.16
C LYS A 62 -10.15 2.58 -0.73
N ASN A 63 -9.13 2.62 0.12
CA ASN A 63 -9.26 2.26 1.52
C ASN A 63 -8.40 3.19 2.39
N LYS A 64 -8.80 3.33 3.65
CA LYS A 64 -7.96 3.91 4.70
C LYS A 64 -7.34 2.78 5.50
N VAL A 65 -6.01 2.77 5.63
CA VAL A 65 -5.27 1.71 6.31
C VAL A 65 -4.24 2.30 7.26
N LEU A 66 -3.84 1.52 8.26
CA LEU A 66 -2.69 1.85 9.08
C LEU A 66 -1.43 1.88 8.23
N PHE A 67 -0.59 2.88 8.46
CA PHE A 67 0.69 3.00 7.80
C PHE A 67 1.66 1.96 8.37
N HIS A 68 2.36 1.29 7.46
CA HIS A 68 3.46 0.41 7.80
C HIS A 68 4.57 0.58 6.78
N VAL A 69 5.82 0.63 7.24
CA VAL A 69 6.98 0.87 6.35
C VAL A 69 7.21 -0.25 5.34
N ILE A 70 6.90 -1.51 5.72
CA ILE A 70 7.03 -2.69 4.86
C ILE A 70 5.99 -2.71 3.72
N GLY A 71 4.76 -2.26 3.97
CA GLY A 71 3.72 -2.32 2.94
C GLY A 71 2.33 -2.02 3.47
N LEU A 72 1.44 -1.62 2.55
CA LEU A 72 0.07 -1.23 2.86
C LEU A 72 -0.91 -2.28 2.36
N LYS A 73 -1.42 -3.10 3.28
CA LYS A 73 -2.34 -4.19 2.96
C LYS A 73 -3.73 -3.67 2.64
N CYS A 74 -4.28 -4.06 1.50
CA CYS A 74 -5.66 -3.81 1.17
C CYS A 74 -6.59 -4.66 2.06
N PRO A 75 -7.49 -4.06 2.86
CA PRO A 75 -8.38 -4.82 3.75
C PRO A 75 -9.44 -5.62 2.99
N LYS A 76 -9.73 -5.25 1.73
CA LYS A 76 -10.76 -5.92 0.93
C LYS A 76 -10.28 -7.25 0.34
N CYS A 77 -9.10 -7.26 -0.26
CA CYS A 77 -8.59 -8.42 -1.01
C CYS A 77 -7.28 -9.01 -0.45
N GLY A 78 -6.67 -8.36 0.55
CA GLY A 78 -5.43 -8.80 1.17
C GLY A 78 -4.16 -8.51 0.35
N SER A 79 -4.27 -7.91 -0.83
CA SER A 79 -3.12 -7.55 -1.66
C SER A 79 -2.31 -6.39 -1.08
N TYR A 80 -1.00 -6.42 -1.28
CA TYR A 80 -0.10 -5.29 -1.01
C TYR A 80 0.26 -4.50 -2.28
N ASN A 81 -0.31 -4.85 -3.45
CA ASN A 81 -0.17 -4.06 -4.67
C ASN A 81 -1.04 -2.78 -4.59
N THR A 82 -0.60 -1.83 -3.78
CA THR A 82 -1.34 -0.61 -3.45
C THR A 82 -0.48 0.63 -3.70
N CYS A 83 -1.11 1.76 -3.99
CA CYS A 83 -0.43 3.06 -4.04
C CYS A 83 -1.12 4.04 -3.10
N ARG A 84 -0.36 4.99 -2.55
CA ARG A 84 -0.94 6.07 -1.74
C ARG A 84 -1.77 6.97 -2.65
N SER A 85 -3.07 7.10 -2.37
CA SER A 85 -3.86 8.15 -2.98
C SER A 85 -3.50 9.45 -2.26
N GLY A 86 -3.17 10.52 -2.99
CA GLY A 86 -2.70 11.79 -2.43
C GLY A 86 -3.68 12.54 -1.52
N GLU A 87 -4.83 11.92 -1.23
CA GLU A 87 -5.78 12.35 -0.21
C GLU A 87 -5.10 12.28 1.16
N ARG A 88 -4.79 13.44 1.72
CA ARG A 88 -4.41 13.54 3.14
C ARG A 88 -5.66 13.25 3.96
N TYR A 89 -5.66 12.19 4.76
CA TYR A 89 -6.67 12.09 5.80
C TYR A 89 -6.29 13.04 6.93
N GLU A 90 -7.15 14.01 7.20
CA GLU A 90 -7.04 14.85 8.39
C GLU A 90 -7.07 13.94 9.63
N THR A 91 -5.93 13.87 10.30
CA THR A 91 -5.79 13.27 11.61
C THR A 91 -6.46 14.19 12.60
N ASN A 92 -7.75 13.98 12.87
CA ASN A 92 -8.49 14.74 13.88
C ASN A 92 -8.00 14.51 15.33
N ASN A 93 -6.83 13.88 15.54
CA ASN A 93 -6.21 13.64 16.83
C ASN A 93 -4.67 13.70 16.73
N VAL A 94 -4.10 14.82 16.25
CA VAL A 94 -2.65 15.07 16.40
C VAL A 94 -2.41 15.66 17.78
N THR A 95 -1.72 14.94 18.64
CA THR A 95 -1.19 15.47 19.90
C THR A 95 -0.26 16.66 19.59
N PRO A 96 -0.26 17.75 20.38
CA PRO A 96 0.30 19.07 19.99
C PRO A 96 1.79 19.12 19.60
N GLN A 97 2.53 18.02 19.75
CA GLN A 97 3.98 17.99 19.53
C GLN A 97 4.38 17.83 18.05
N ILE A 98 3.58 17.13 17.24
CA ILE A 98 3.94 16.82 15.85
C ILE A 98 3.68 18.01 14.90
N GLN A 99 2.77 18.92 15.26
CA GLN A 99 2.42 20.08 14.43
C GLN A 99 3.56 21.09 14.25
N ARG A 100 4.57 21.08 15.14
CA ARG A 100 5.74 21.98 15.04
C ARG A 100 6.73 21.62 13.94
N GLN A 101 6.76 20.39 13.42
CA GLN A 101 7.77 20.00 12.42
C GLN A 101 7.32 20.15 10.96
N MET A 102 6.03 20.38 10.69
CA MET A 102 5.54 20.56 9.31
C MET A 102 5.46 22.04 8.87
N SER A 103 5.68 23.01 9.76
CA SER A 103 5.70 24.44 9.43
C SER A 103 7.05 24.96 8.95
N ASP A 104 8.13 24.19 9.13
CA ASP A 104 9.50 24.69 8.96
C ASP A 104 10.12 24.30 7.60
N VAL A 105 9.30 23.90 6.63
CA VAL A 105 9.74 23.53 5.26
C VAL A 105 9.08 24.43 4.19
N VAL A 106 8.90 25.71 4.51
CA VAL A 106 8.63 26.77 3.51
C VAL A 106 9.58 27.93 3.74
#